data_AF-A0A535NWC2-F1
#
_entry.id   AF-A0A535NWC2-F1
#
_cell.length_a   1.000
_cell.length_b   1.000
_cell.length_c   1.000
_cell.angle_alpha   90.00
_cell.angle_beta   90.00
_cell.angle_gamma   90.00
#
_symmetry.space_group_name_H-M   'P 1'
#
loop_
_entity.id
_entity.type
_entity.pdbx_description
1 polymer ?
#
loop_
_entity_poly.entity_id
_entity_poly.type
_entity_poly.pdbx_seq_one_letter_code
_entity_poly.pdbx_strand_id
1 'polypeptide(L)'
;MHGILAFIKRLTSMSFQALHHRFIDWTKPDTATSLLVGTLTDLARSKTELVAENALLRQQLIILSRHVKRPVFKKSDRMLLVLLARAVRTWKQALFIIQPETLLRWHRQGFQLYWKYKSRTASAKPKISAEIVALIKDMAKDNRLWGAERIRGE
;
A
#
# COMPACT_ATOMS: atom_id res chain seq x y z
N MET A 1 -47.23 37.93 -1.70
CA MET A 1 -46.06 37.38 -2.43
C MET A 1 -44.96 36.78 -1.55
N HIS A 2 -44.78 37.20 -0.29
CA HIS A 2 -43.71 36.67 0.59
C HIS A 2 -43.97 35.24 1.14
N GLY A 3 -45.23 34.85 1.37
CA GLY A 3 -45.56 33.53 1.93
C GLY A 3 -45.33 32.34 0.97
N ILE A 4 -45.49 32.55 -0.34
CA ILE A 4 -45.36 31.49 -1.36
C ILE A 4 -43.89 31.10 -1.53
N LEU A 5 -42.97 32.08 -1.53
CA LEU A 5 -41.53 31.80 -1.60
C LEU A 5 -41.01 31.05 -0.37
N ALA A 6 -41.53 31.35 0.83
CA ALA A 6 -41.17 30.63 2.05
C ALA A 6 -41.66 29.18 2.03
N PHE A 7 -42.85 28.94 1.48
CA PHE A 7 -43.41 27.60 1.30
C PHE A 7 -42.59 26.76 0.30
N ILE A 8 -42.23 27.34 -0.85
CA ILE A 8 -41.41 26.68 -1.88
C ILE A 8 -40.02 26.34 -1.32
N LYS A 9 -39.36 27.28 -0.63
CA LYS A 9 -38.05 27.02 -0.01
C LYS A 9 -38.13 25.88 1.01
N ARG A 10 -39.15 25.85 1.85
CA ARG A 10 -39.36 24.81 2.87
C ARG A 10 -39.66 23.44 2.27
N LEU A 11 -40.41 23.40 1.17
CA LEU A 11 -40.70 22.15 0.45
C LEU A 11 -39.44 21.59 -0.21
N THR A 12 -38.65 22.43 -0.88
CA THR A 12 -37.39 22.01 -1.50
C THR A 12 -36.34 21.57 -0.46
N SER A 13 -36.26 22.22 0.70
CA SER A 13 -35.32 21.84 1.76
C SER A 13 -35.69 20.51 2.42
N MET A 14 -36.98 20.25 2.67
CA MET A 14 -37.42 18.96 3.23
C MET A 14 -37.27 17.82 2.21
N SER A 15 -37.52 18.09 0.93
CA SER A 15 -37.35 17.12 -0.15
C SER A 15 -35.88 16.76 -0.33
N PHE A 16 -34.99 17.76 -0.31
CA PHE A 16 -33.55 17.59 -0.41
C PHE A 16 -32.98 16.85 0.81
N GLN A 17 -33.45 17.18 2.02
CA GLN A 17 -33.01 16.52 3.25
C GLN A 17 -33.50 15.06 3.33
N ALA A 18 -34.73 14.78 2.91
CA ALA A 18 -35.26 13.40 2.84
C ALA A 18 -34.55 12.57 1.76
N LEU A 19 -34.22 13.18 0.62
CA LEU A 19 -33.45 12.54 -0.44
C LEU A 19 -32.00 12.28 0.00
N HIS A 20 -31.40 13.23 0.72
CA HIS A 20 -30.05 13.11 1.26
C HIS A 20 -29.96 12.02 2.34
N HIS A 21 -30.92 11.95 3.26
CA HIS A 21 -30.98 10.85 4.24
C HIS A 21 -31.23 9.50 3.57
N ARG A 22 -32.16 9.40 2.62
CA ARG A 22 -32.38 8.17 1.85
C ARG A 22 -31.15 7.74 1.05
N PHE A 23 -30.40 8.68 0.50
CA PHE A 23 -29.16 8.39 -0.21
C PHE A 23 -28.08 7.85 0.74
N ILE A 24 -27.91 8.48 1.91
CA ILE A 24 -26.96 8.02 2.93
C ILE A 24 -27.34 6.63 3.46
N ASP A 25 -28.63 6.38 3.72
CA ASP A 25 -29.08 5.08 4.22
C ASP A 25 -29.04 3.99 3.14
N TRP A 26 -29.24 4.33 1.86
CA TRP A 26 -29.03 3.40 0.75
C TRP A 26 -27.57 2.99 0.55
N THR A 27 -26.62 3.85 0.95
CA THR A 27 -25.18 3.54 0.90
C THR A 27 -24.67 2.78 2.13
N LYS A 28 -25.47 2.64 3.19
CA LYS A 28 -25.11 1.81 4.35
C LYS A 28 -25.59 0.39 4.08
N PRO A 29 -24.71 -0.62 3.99
CA PRO A 29 -25.15 -2.00 3.95
C PRO A 29 -25.90 -2.31 5.25
N ASP A 30 -26.98 -3.10 5.20
CA ASP A 30 -27.75 -3.53 6.37
C ASP A 30 -26.83 -4.27 7.35
N THR A 31 -26.28 -3.49 8.29
CA THR A 31 -25.24 -3.93 9.23
C THR A 31 -25.70 -5.12 10.06
N ALA A 32 -26.98 -5.19 10.44
CA ALA A 32 -27.48 -6.25 11.29
C ALA A 32 -27.37 -7.64 10.63
N THR A 33 -27.74 -7.76 9.36
CA THR A 33 -27.74 -9.03 8.62
C THR A 33 -26.33 -9.47 8.28
N SER A 34 -25.44 -8.54 7.91
CA SER A 34 -24.03 -8.87 7.62
C SER A 34 -23.22 -9.18 8.88
N LEU A 35 -23.53 -8.54 10.02
CA LEU A 35 -22.86 -8.79 11.31
C LEU A 35 -23.23 -10.16 11.88
N LEU A 36 -24.50 -10.58 11.77
CA LEU A 36 -24.92 -11.91 12.23
C LEU A 36 -24.29 -13.03 11.39
N VAL A 37 -24.29 -12.88 10.06
CA VAL A 37 -23.63 -13.85 9.17
C VAL A 37 -22.12 -13.85 9.40
N GLY A 38 -21.50 -12.69 9.55
CA GLY A 38 -20.07 -12.55 9.84
C GLY A 38 -19.67 -13.25 11.15
N THR A 39 -20.38 -12.96 12.25
CA THR A 39 -20.09 -13.57 13.56
C THR A 39 -20.29 -15.09 13.55
N LEU A 40 -21.31 -15.60 12.86
CA LEU A 40 -21.49 -17.04 12.66
C LEU A 40 -20.35 -17.68 11.86
N THR A 41 -19.85 -17.01 10.81
CA THR A 41 -18.69 -17.51 10.06
C THR A 41 -17.38 -17.43 10.85
N ASP A 42 -17.26 -16.46 11.75
CA ASP A 42 -16.07 -16.29 12.61
C ASP A 42 -15.98 -17.37 13.69
N LEU A 43 -17.12 -17.92 14.16
CA LEU A 43 -17.13 -19.06 15.08
C LEU A 43 -16.47 -20.32 14.48
N ALA A 44 -16.51 -20.47 13.16
CA ALA A 44 -15.86 -21.57 12.45
C ALA A 44 -14.37 -21.31 12.16
N ARG A 45 -13.87 -20.08 12.40
CA ARG A 45 -12.47 -19.71 12.15
C ARG A 45 -11.59 -19.99 13.36
N SER A 46 -10.30 -20.20 13.08
CA SER A 46 -9.31 -20.41 14.13
C SER A 46 -9.03 -19.12 14.93
N LYS A 47 -8.74 -19.26 16.23
CA LYS A 47 -8.39 -18.10 17.10
C LYS A 47 -7.22 -17.28 16.54
N THR A 48 -6.23 -17.96 15.97
CA THR A 48 -5.04 -17.32 15.38
C THR A 48 -5.38 -16.48 14.16
N GLU A 49 -6.30 -16.95 13.32
CA GLU A 49 -6.78 -16.22 12.15
C GLU A 49 -7.56 -14.97 12.57
N LEU A 50 -8.47 -15.08 13.55
CA LEU A 50 -9.23 -13.94 14.06
C LEU A 50 -8.33 -12.89 14.73
N VAL A 51 -7.27 -13.31 15.41
CA VAL A 51 -6.28 -12.41 16.02
C VAL A 51 -5.46 -11.71 14.93
N ALA A 52 -5.04 -12.42 13.89
CA ALA A 52 -4.30 -11.84 12.77
C ALA A 52 -5.14 -10.85 11.97
N GLU A 53 -6.43 -11.17 11.74
CA GLU A 53 -7.40 -10.28 11.09
C GLU A 53 -7.63 -9.02 11.92
N ASN A 54 -7.85 -9.16 13.24
CA ASN A 54 -7.94 -8.01 14.14
C ASN A 54 -6.68 -7.15 14.13
N ALA A 55 -5.49 -7.76 14.13
CA ALA A 55 -4.23 -7.03 14.06
C ALA A 55 -4.09 -6.26 12.75
N LEU A 56 -4.49 -6.86 11.62
CA LEU A 56 -4.49 -6.23 10.30
C LEU A 56 -5.44 -5.03 10.24
N LEU A 57 -6.66 -5.16 10.78
CA LEU A 57 -7.64 -4.08 10.87
C LEU A 57 -7.17 -2.96 11.80
N ARG A 58 -6.63 -3.29 12.97
CA ARG A 58 -6.04 -2.30 13.89
C ARG A 58 -4.90 -1.53 13.25
N GLN A 59 -4.03 -2.21 12.50
CA GLN A 59 -2.93 -1.55 11.81
C GLN A 59 -3.44 -0.56 10.76
N GLN A 60 -4.50 -0.89 10.03
CA GLN A 60 -5.17 0.03 9.10
C GLN A 60 -5.71 1.28 9.82
N LEU A 61 -6.37 1.10 10.96
CA LEU A 61 -6.88 2.21 11.78
C LEU A 61 -5.76 3.09 12.35
N ILE A 62 -4.66 2.50 12.83
CA ILE A 62 -3.50 3.25 13.34
C ILE A 62 -2.87 4.10 12.24
N ILE A 63 -2.79 3.58 11.01
CA ILE A 63 -2.21 4.34 9.89
C ILE A 63 -3.15 5.49 9.49
N LEU A 64 -4.46 5.24 9.50
CA LEU A 64 -5.47 6.24 9.20
C LEU A 64 -5.50 7.36 10.26
N SER A 65 -5.47 7.00 11.55
CA SER A 65 -5.51 7.97 12.64
C SER A 65 -4.28 8.88 12.68
N ARG A 66 -3.14 8.44 12.12
CA ARG A 66 -1.94 9.25 11.98
C ARG A 66 -2.05 10.35 10.91
N HIS A 67 -2.94 10.23 9.92
CA HIS A 67 -3.00 11.16 8.78
C HIS A 67 -4.44 11.47 8.36
N VAL A 68 -4.91 12.68 8.66
CA VAL A 68 -6.30 13.13 8.42
C VAL A 68 -6.63 13.37 6.94
N LYS A 69 -5.65 13.75 6.10
CA LYS A 69 -5.91 14.13 4.68
C LYS A 69 -5.38 13.14 3.62
N ARG A 70 -4.17 12.60 3.79
CA ARG A 70 -3.58 11.59 2.88
C ARG A 70 -2.72 10.61 3.68
N PRO A 71 -3.12 9.34 3.84
CA PRO A 71 -2.35 8.37 4.58
C PRO A 71 -1.04 8.03 3.84
N VAL A 72 0.08 8.47 4.40
CA VAL A 72 1.41 8.12 3.89
C VAL A 72 1.86 6.83 4.57
N PHE A 73 1.90 5.74 3.80
CA PHE A 73 2.37 4.43 4.27
C PHE A 73 3.90 4.40 4.34
N LYS A 74 4.48 4.31 5.56
CA LYS A 74 5.91 4.08 5.75
C LYS A 74 6.30 2.69 5.23
N LYS A 75 7.57 2.49 4.89
CA LYS A 75 8.08 1.18 4.41
C LYS A 75 7.82 0.06 5.43
N SER A 76 8.00 0.35 6.72
CA SER A 76 7.71 -0.58 7.83
C SER A 76 6.22 -0.96 7.89
N ASP A 77 5.33 0.01 7.75
CA ASP A 77 3.88 -0.20 7.78
C ASP A 77 3.45 -1.11 6.61
N ARG A 78 4.02 -0.90 5.42
CA ARG A 78 3.77 -1.75 4.24
C ARG A 78 4.22 -3.19 4.47
N MET A 79 5.40 -3.39 5.05
CA MET A 79 5.90 -4.74 5.36
C MET A 79 5.06 -5.44 6.42
N LEU A 80 4.68 -4.74 7.49
CA LEU A 80 3.82 -5.30 8.53
C LEU A 80 2.46 -5.72 7.95
N LEU A 81 1.84 -4.88 7.11
CA LEU A 81 0.59 -5.21 6.45
C LEU A 81 0.71 -6.43 5.52
N VAL A 82 1.80 -6.53 4.76
CA VAL A 82 2.07 -7.70 3.90
C VAL A 82 2.24 -8.98 4.74
N LEU A 83 2.94 -8.90 5.87
CA LEU A 83 3.15 -10.04 6.78
C LEU A 83 1.84 -10.49 7.44
N LEU A 84 1.03 -9.54 7.91
CA LEU A 84 -0.29 -9.83 8.48
C LEU A 84 -1.23 -10.42 7.42
N ALA A 85 -1.22 -9.88 6.21
CA ALA A 85 -2.03 -10.41 5.11
C ALA A 85 -1.62 -11.84 4.71
N ARG A 86 -0.36 -12.23 4.89
CA ARG A 86 0.09 -13.61 4.69
C ARG A 86 -0.49 -14.58 5.72
N ALA A 87 -0.78 -14.11 6.94
CA ALA A 87 -1.30 -14.93 8.04
C ALA A 87 -2.84 -15.10 8.01
N VAL A 88 -3.55 -14.25 7.27
CA VAL A 88 -5.02 -14.27 7.17
C VAL A 88 -5.44 -14.93 5.86
N ARG A 89 -6.29 -15.97 5.90
CA ARG A 89 -6.69 -16.70 4.69
C ARG A 89 -7.62 -15.86 3.79
N THR A 90 -8.46 -15.05 4.43
CA THR A 90 -9.43 -14.12 3.82
C THR A 90 -8.91 -12.68 3.75
N TRP A 91 -7.59 -12.48 3.67
CA TRP A 91 -6.95 -11.15 3.72
C TRP A 91 -7.54 -10.13 2.74
N LYS A 92 -8.03 -10.55 1.56
CA LYS A 92 -8.66 -9.65 0.58
C LYS A 92 -9.94 -9.00 1.11
N GLN A 93 -10.72 -9.73 1.91
CA GLN A 93 -11.99 -9.26 2.49
C GLN A 93 -11.74 -8.35 3.70
N ALA A 94 -10.64 -8.54 4.42
CA ALA A 94 -10.24 -7.72 5.57
C ALA A 94 -9.55 -6.39 5.18
N LEU A 95 -9.31 -6.16 3.89
CA LEU A 95 -8.72 -4.92 3.38
C LEU A 95 -9.82 -3.94 2.98
N PHE A 96 -10.03 -2.89 3.80
CA PHE A 96 -11.00 -1.83 3.50
C PHE A 96 -10.33 -0.56 2.99
N ILE A 97 -9.18 -0.20 3.55
CA ILE A 97 -8.50 1.08 3.25
C ILE A 97 -7.59 0.97 2.03
N ILE A 98 -7.00 -0.20 1.81
CA ILE A 98 -5.95 -0.40 0.80
C ILE A 98 -6.45 -1.41 -0.23
N GLN A 99 -6.37 -1.04 -1.51
CA GLN A 99 -6.65 -1.95 -2.61
C GLN A 99 -5.77 -3.23 -2.52
N PRO A 100 -6.34 -4.44 -2.62
CA PRO A 100 -5.59 -5.70 -2.61
C PRO A 100 -4.42 -5.73 -3.61
N GLU A 101 -4.59 -5.09 -4.77
CA GLU A 101 -3.59 -4.97 -5.83
C GLU A 101 -2.35 -4.19 -5.34
N THR A 102 -2.56 -3.20 -4.47
CA THR A 102 -1.48 -2.40 -3.89
C THR A 102 -0.67 -3.21 -2.88
N LEU A 103 -1.33 -4.01 -2.05
CA LEU A 103 -0.65 -4.90 -1.12
C LEU A 103 0.17 -5.97 -1.86
N LEU A 104 -0.36 -6.53 -2.96
CA LEU A 104 0.37 -7.45 -3.82
C LEU A 104 1.58 -6.80 -4.49
N ARG A 105 1.47 -5.53 -4.92
CA ARG A 105 2.62 -4.77 -5.44
C ARG A 105 3.72 -4.64 -4.38
N TRP A 106 3.37 -4.31 -3.14
CA TRP A 106 4.34 -4.24 -2.05
C TRP A 106 4.97 -5.59 -1.71
N HIS A 107 4.19 -6.67 -1.74
CA HIS A 107 4.71 -8.03 -1.57
C HIS A 107 5.73 -8.39 -2.66
N ARG A 108 5.42 -8.12 -3.94
CA ARG A 108 6.35 -8.34 -5.06
C ARG A 108 7.61 -7.51 -4.92
N GLN A 109 7.49 -6.22 -4.55
CA GLN A 109 8.64 -5.35 -4.29
C GLN A 109 9.50 -5.88 -3.13
N GLY A 110 8.88 -6.30 -2.04
CA GLY A 110 9.57 -6.92 -0.91
C GLY A 110 10.32 -8.18 -1.31
N PHE A 111 9.67 -9.04 -2.11
CA PHE A 111 10.29 -10.25 -2.65
C PHE A 111 11.48 -9.95 -3.57
N GLN A 112 11.35 -8.96 -4.46
CA GLN A 112 12.45 -8.51 -5.31
C GLN A 112 13.63 -7.98 -4.49
N LEU A 113 13.37 -7.19 -3.44
CA LEU A 113 14.41 -6.68 -2.55
C LEU A 113 15.10 -7.80 -1.76
N TYR A 114 14.31 -8.73 -1.23
CA TYR A 114 14.84 -9.91 -0.55
C TYR A 114 15.72 -10.74 -1.47
N TRP A 115 15.28 -10.98 -2.70
CA TRP A 115 16.06 -11.76 -3.66
C TRP A 115 17.29 -11.01 -4.15
N LYS A 116 17.20 -9.69 -4.36
CA LYS A 116 18.36 -8.84 -4.65
C LYS A 116 19.39 -8.86 -3.52
N TYR A 117 18.93 -8.87 -2.26
CA TYR A 117 19.81 -8.99 -1.10
C TYR A 117 20.46 -10.38 -1.04
N LYS A 118 19.67 -11.45 -1.19
CA LYS A 118 20.18 -12.82 -1.13
C LYS A 118 21.10 -13.17 -2.31
N SER A 119 20.82 -12.63 -3.49
CA SER A 119 21.61 -12.84 -4.71
C SER A 119 22.83 -11.93 -4.78
N ARG A 120 23.04 -11.02 -3.81
CA ARG A 120 24.32 -10.32 -3.71
C ARG A 120 25.37 -11.34 -3.32
N THR A 121 26.21 -11.70 -4.28
CA THR A 121 27.46 -12.40 -4.01
C THR A 121 28.23 -11.62 -2.93
N ALA A 122 28.71 -12.32 -1.90
CA ALA A 122 29.43 -11.76 -0.75
C ALA A 122 30.68 -10.96 -1.13
N SER A 123 31.13 -11.05 -2.38
CA SER A 123 32.15 -10.22 -2.95
C SER A 123 31.84 -10.07 -4.44
N ALA A 124 31.33 -8.91 -4.86
CA ALA A 124 31.51 -8.49 -6.24
C ALA A 124 33.00 -8.12 -6.38
N LYS A 125 33.89 -9.11 -6.32
CA LYS A 125 35.32 -8.89 -6.50
C LYS A 125 35.46 -8.30 -7.90
N PRO A 126 35.90 -7.05 -8.03
CA PRO A 126 36.04 -6.45 -9.35
C PRO A 126 36.97 -7.37 -10.15
N LYS A 127 36.54 -7.73 -11.37
CA LYS A 127 37.33 -8.62 -12.26
C LYS A 127 38.70 -8.01 -12.61
N ILE A 128 38.85 -6.71 -12.39
CA ILE A 128 40.01 -5.89 -12.71
C ILE A 128 40.53 -5.31 -11.39
N SER A 129 41.85 -5.30 -11.19
CA SER A 129 42.46 -4.70 -10.00
C SER A 129 42.15 -3.20 -9.93
N ALA A 130 42.10 -2.66 -8.71
CA ALA A 130 41.86 -1.23 -8.51
C ALA A 130 42.93 -0.36 -9.18
N GLU A 131 44.17 -0.86 -9.26
CA GLU A 131 45.30 -0.20 -9.92
C GLU A 131 45.09 -0.05 -11.42
N ILE A 132 44.63 -1.09 -12.12
CA ILE A 132 44.32 -1.01 -13.56
C ILE A 132 43.17 -0.03 -13.80
N VAL A 133 42.15 -0.03 -12.94
CA VAL A 133 41.04 0.93 -13.05
C VAL A 133 41.51 2.36 -12.81
N ALA A 134 42.46 2.57 -11.89
CA ALA A 134 43.06 3.88 -11.65
C ALA A 134 43.87 4.35 -12.87
N LEU A 135 44.71 3.48 -13.43
CA LEU A 135 45.49 3.76 -14.64
C LEU A 135 44.59 4.14 -15.83
N ILE A 136 43.53 3.37 -16.09
CA ILE A 136 42.56 3.68 -17.16
C ILE A 136 41.93 5.07 -16.94
N LYS A 137 41.62 5.44 -15.70
CA LYS A 137 41.05 6.75 -15.37
C LYS A 137 42.05 7.88 -15.59
N ASP A 138 43.31 7.69 -15.23
CA ASP A 138 44.36 8.69 -15.42
C ASP A 138 44.63 8.88 -16.93
N MET A 139 44.78 7.79 -17.69
CA MET A 139 44.92 7.85 -19.16
C MET A 139 43.73 8.56 -19.85
N ALA A 140 42.51 8.28 -19.40
CA ALA A 140 41.30 8.93 -19.94
C ALA A 140 41.21 10.42 -19.58
N LYS A 141 41.70 10.78 -18.39
CA LYS A 141 41.74 12.17 -17.92
C LYS A 141 42.77 12.98 -18.70
N ASP A 142 43.95 12.40 -18.92
CA ASP A 142 45.06 13.05 -19.62
C ASP A 142 44.81 13.10 -21.13
N ASN A 143 44.00 12.18 -21.68
CA ASN A 143 43.71 12.09 -23.12
C ASN A 143 42.20 12.09 -23.42
N ARG A 144 41.54 13.26 -23.29
CA ARG A 144 40.09 13.41 -23.47
C ARG A 144 39.53 12.98 -24.84
N LEU A 145 40.36 12.89 -25.88
CA LEU A 145 39.95 12.46 -27.22
C LEU A 145 40.07 10.94 -27.43
N TRP A 146 40.67 10.21 -26.50
CA TRP A 146 40.87 8.78 -26.65
C TRP A 146 39.61 8.00 -26.31
N GLY A 147 39.20 7.11 -27.21
CA GLY A 147 38.11 6.15 -26.99
C GLY A 147 38.59 4.92 -26.21
N ALA A 148 37.63 4.12 -25.73
CA ALA A 148 37.91 2.92 -24.93
C ALA A 148 38.81 1.90 -25.66
N GLU A 149 38.68 1.74 -26.98
CA GLU A 149 39.55 0.84 -27.75
C GLU A 149 41.00 1.32 -27.80
N ARG A 150 41.22 2.64 -27.87
CA ARG A 150 42.57 3.21 -27.91
C ARG A 150 43.27 3.09 -26.56
N ILE A 151 42.56 3.36 -25.46
CA ILE A 151 43.09 3.18 -24.10
C ILE A 151 43.41 1.71 -23.80
N ARG A 152 42.72 0.76 -24.45
CA ARG A 152 43.00 -0.67 -24.32
C ARG A 152 44.25 -1.12 -25.09
N GLY A 153 44.59 -0.40 -26.16
CA GLY A 153 45.69 -0.76 -27.06
C GLY A 153 47.06 -0.22 -26.64
N GLU A 154 47.08 0.77 -25.75
CA GLU A 154 48.26 1.35 -25.10
C GLU A 154 48.56 0.61 -23.79
#